data_AF-A0A3D3ZLB3-F1
#
_entry.id   AF-A0A3D3ZLB3-F1
#
_cell.length_a   1.000
_cell.length_b   1.000
_cell.length_c   1.000
_cell.angle_alpha   90.00
_cell.angle_beta   90.00
_cell.angle_gamma   90.00
#
_symmetry.space_group_name_H-M   'P 1'
#
loop_
_entity.id
_entity.type
_entity.pdbx_description
1 polymer ?
#
loop_
_entity_poly.entity_id
_entity_poly.type
_entity_poly.pdbx_seq_one_letter_code
_entity_poly.pdbx_strand_id
1 'polypeptide(L)'
;MHKMFQYRLYPTKKHVTKLNNTLDECRWLYNHLLEKRKDAYEQRGESLTCYGQITTFSILKEEHPSLAIVHSQVLQNVAVR
;
A
#
# COMPACT_ATOMS: atom_id res chain seq x y z
N MET A 1 33.96 -27.87 -2.85
CA MET A 1 32.77 -28.25 -3.64
C MET A 1 31.54 -27.63 -2.97
N HIS A 2 30.95 -26.57 -3.55
CA HIS A 2 29.74 -25.97 -2.98
C HIS A 2 28.53 -26.82 -3.37
N LYS A 3 27.76 -27.29 -2.38
CA LYS A 3 26.48 -27.96 -2.62
C LYS A 3 25.40 -26.89 -2.72
N MET A 4 24.64 -26.90 -3.81
CA MET A 4 23.49 -26.03 -3.99
C MET A 4 22.22 -26.81 -3.63
N PHE A 5 21.45 -26.30 -2.68
CA PHE A 5 20.18 -26.87 -2.28
C PHE A 5 19.03 -25.99 -2.77
N GLN A 6 18.01 -26.61 -3.36
CA GLN A 6 16.78 -25.93 -3.75
C GLN A 6 15.65 -26.38 -2.83
N TYR A 7 14.97 -25.41 -2.22
CA TYR A 7 13.80 -25.66 -1.38
C TYR A 7 12.64 -24.80 -1.87
N ARG A 8 11.45 -25.39 -1.96
CA ARG A 8 10.23 -24.64 -2.17
C ARG A 8 9.66 -24.24 -0.81
N LEU A 9 9.55 -22.94 -0.59
CA LEU A 9 8.92 -22.40 0.61
C LEU A 9 7.40 -22.37 0.41
N TYR A 10 6.68 -22.95 1.36
CA TYR A 10 5.24 -22.83 1.44
C TYR A 10 4.88 -21.93 2.63
N PRO A 11 4.03 -20.91 2.44
CA PRO A 11 3.62 -20.05 3.54
C PRO A 11 2.81 -20.84 4.56
N THR A 12 3.05 -20.57 5.85
CA THR A 12 2.19 -21.07 6.92
C THR A 12 0.86 -20.31 6.91
N LYS A 13 -0.15 -20.83 7.60
CA LYS A 13 -1.44 -20.12 7.77
C LYS A 13 -1.25 -18.68 8.27
N LYS A 14 -0.33 -18.46 9.22
CA LYS A 14 0.01 -17.12 9.73
C LYS A 14 0.58 -16.20 8.65
N HIS A 15 1.44 -16.73 7.77
CA HIS A 15 1.99 -15.96 6.64
C HIS A 15 0.89 -15.58 5.65
N VAL A 16 0.00 -16.51 5.30
CA VAL A 16 -1.13 -16.25 4.38
C VAL A 16 -2.02 -15.14 4.93
N THR A 17 -2.41 -15.20 6.21
CA THR A 17 -3.22 -14.15 6.83
C THR A 17 -2.52 -12.78 6.77
N LYS A 18 -1.21 -12.72 7.07
CA LYS A 18 -0.47 -11.45 7.02
C LYS A 18 -0.39 -10.88 5.60
N LEU A 19 -0.20 -11.73 4.60
CA LEU A 19 -0.19 -11.33 3.19
C LEU A 19 -1.55 -10.81 2.74
N ASN A 20 -2.64 -11.50 3.11
CA ASN A 20 -4.00 -11.06 2.78
C ASN A 20 -4.33 -9.72 3.44
N ASN A 21 -4.02 -9.55 4.73
CA ASN A 21 -4.21 -8.27 5.41
C ASN A 21 -3.43 -7.15 4.70
N THR A 22 -2.19 -7.42 4.30
CA THR A 22 -1.38 -6.44 3.55
C THR A 22 -2.04 -6.07 2.21
N LEU A 23 -2.59 -7.06 1.49
CA LEU A 23 -3.28 -6.84 0.22
C LEU A 23 -4.57 -6.02 0.40
N ASP A 24 -5.34 -6.30 1.46
CA ASP A 24 -6.57 -5.57 1.72
C ASP A 24 -6.29 -4.11 2.09
N GLU A 25 -5.27 -3.85 2.91
CA GLU A 25 -4.81 -2.49 3.21
C GLU A 25 -4.32 -1.74 1.97
N CYS A 26 -3.56 -2.42 1.08
CA CYS A 26 -3.14 -1.84 -0.19
C CYS A 26 -4.32 -1.53 -1.12
N ARG A 27 -5.33 -2.40 -1.15
CA ARG A 27 -6.55 -2.19 -1.95
C ARG A 27 -7.34 -1.00 -1.43
N TRP A 28 -7.50 -0.89 -0.12
CA TRP A 28 -8.16 0.25 0.50
C TRP A 28 -7.43 1.55 0.18
N LEU A 29 -6.10 1.57 0.37
CA LEU A 29 -5.29 2.75 0.08
C LEU A 29 -5.42 3.19 -1.37
N TYR A 30 -5.35 2.25 -2.32
CA TYR A 30 -5.50 2.57 -3.74
C TYR A 30 -6.82 3.27 -4.04
N ASN A 31 -7.94 2.72 -3.53
CA ASN A 31 -9.26 3.29 -3.73
C ASN A 31 -9.38 4.68 -3.09
N HIS A 32 -8.83 4.87 -1.90
CA HIS A 32 -8.80 6.18 -1.25
C HIS A 32 -8.04 7.21 -2.07
N LEU A 33 -6.85 6.87 -2.59
CA LEU A 33 -6.06 7.77 -3.43
C LEU A 33 -6.77 8.09 -4.75
N LEU A 34 -7.41 7.10 -5.35
CA LEU A 34 -8.22 7.29 -6.56
C LEU A 34 -9.40 8.25 -6.32
N GLU A 35 -10.11 8.08 -5.21
CA GLU A 35 -11.19 8.98 -4.78
C GLU A 35 -10.67 10.42 -4.62
N LYS A 36 -9.55 10.61 -3.90
CA LYS A 36 -8.96 11.95 -3.72
C LYS A 36 -8.53 12.60 -5.04
N ARG A 37 -7.97 11.82 -5.98
CA ARG A 37 -7.65 12.31 -7.33
C ARG A 37 -8.91 12.77 -8.07
N LYS A 38 -9.98 11.98 -8.00
CA LYS A 38 -11.26 12.30 -8.63
C LYS A 38 -11.87 13.57 -8.03
N ASP A 39 -11.95 13.65 -6.70
CA ASP A 39 -12.49 14.81 -5.99
C ASP A 39 -11.72 16.09 -6.31
N ALA A 40 -10.38 16.03 -6.32
CA ALA A 40 -9.54 17.18 -6.65
C ALA A 40 -9.81 17.69 -8.07
N TYR A 41 -10.00 16.78 -9.02
CA TYR A 41 -10.29 17.13 -10.39
C TYR A 41 -11.70 17.71 -10.55
N GLU A 42 -12.71 17.07 -9.95
CA GLU A 42 -14.10 17.53 -10.05
C GLU A 42 -14.34 18.87 -9.35
N GLN A 43 -13.67 19.13 -8.23
CA GLN A 43 -13.89 20.34 -7.44
C GLN A 43 -12.98 21.51 -7.83
N ARG A 44 -11.73 21.23 -8.22
CA ARG A 44 -10.71 22.27 -8.48
C ARG A 44 -10.10 22.22 -9.88
N GLY A 45 -10.40 21.19 -10.66
CA GLY A 45 -9.76 20.97 -11.97
C GLY A 45 -8.29 20.54 -11.86
N GLU A 46 -7.84 20.10 -10.68
CA GLU A 46 -6.44 19.80 -10.40
C GLU A 46 -6.16 18.29 -10.43
N SER A 47 -4.99 17.92 -10.93
CA SER A 47 -4.48 16.55 -10.85
C SER A 47 -3.49 16.42 -9.70
N LEU A 48 -3.77 15.55 -8.72
CA LEU A 48 -2.84 15.28 -7.63
C LEU A 48 -1.65 14.47 -8.12
N THR A 49 -0.44 14.91 -7.76
CA THR A 49 0.80 14.20 -8.09
C THR A 49 0.99 12.99 -7.17
N CYS A 50 1.76 11.99 -7.61
CA CYS A 50 2.12 10.84 -6.80
C CYS A 50 2.83 11.26 -5.50
N TYR A 51 3.86 12.10 -5.61
CA TYR A 51 4.58 12.60 -4.43
C TYR A 51 3.70 13.43 -3.50
N GLY A 52 2.79 14.26 -4.03
CA GLY A 52 1.84 15.02 -3.23
C GLY A 52 0.84 14.14 -2.47
N GLN A 53 0.55 12.94 -2.97
CA GLN A 53 -0.27 11.96 -2.25
C GLN A 53 0.55 11.19 -1.21
N ILE A 54 1.82 10.86 -1.49
CA ILE A 54 2.68 10.15 -0.54
C ILE A 54 2.92 10.98 0.73
N THR A 55 2.98 12.31 0.63
CA THR A 55 3.16 13.17 1.81
C THR A 55 1.99 13.09 2.79
N THR A 56 0.80 12.69 2.35
CA THR A 56 -0.38 12.56 3.23
C THR A 56 -0.36 11.29 4.08
N PHE A 57 0.53 10.33 3.78
CA PHE A 57 0.52 9.02 4.43
C PHE A 57 0.81 9.06 5.92
N SER A 58 1.56 10.05 6.41
CA SER A 58 1.78 10.22 7.84
C SER A 58 0.46 10.47 8.56
N ILE A 59 -0.36 11.39 8.04
CA ILE A 59 -1.69 11.70 8.56
C ILE A 59 -2.63 10.50 8.36
N LEU A 60 -2.57 9.88 7.18
CA LEU A 60 -3.42 8.73 6.86
C LEU A 60 -3.20 7.53 7.80
N LYS A 61 -1.99 7.37 8.34
CA LYS A 61 -1.67 6.34 9.34
C LYS A 61 -2.21 6.68 10.72
N GLU A 62 -2.40 7.95 11.04
CA GLU A 62 -3.09 8.38 12.27
C GLU A 62 -4.60 8.10 12.16
N GLU A 63 -5.19 8.38 11.00
CA GLU A 63 -6.61 8.13 10.71
C GLU A 63 -6.94 6.65 10.51
N HIS A 64 -6.03 5.90 9.88
CA HIS A 64 -6.18 4.46 9.57
C HIS A 64 -4.97 3.66 10.10
N PRO A 65 -4.93 3.35 11.41
CA PRO A 65 -3.76 2.77 12.06
C PRO A 65 -3.28 1.43 11.48
N SER A 66 -4.14 0.64 10.83
CA SER A 66 -3.72 -0.63 10.22
C SER A 66 -2.77 -0.45 9.04
N LEU A 67 -2.71 0.74 8.42
CA LEU A 67 -1.69 1.07 7.43
C LEU A 67 -0.29 1.11 8.03
N ALA A 68 -0.15 1.37 9.34
CA ALA A 68 1.15 1.36 10.01
C ALA A 68 1.76 -0.05 10.08
N ILE A 69 0.94 -1.10 9.94
CA ILE A 69 1.38 -2.50 9.93
C ILE A 69 2.07 -2.85 8.60
N VAL A 70 1.72 -2.15 7.53
CA VAL A 70 2.29 -2.34 6.19
C VAL A 70 3.59 -1.55 6.07
N HIS A 71 4.59 -2.18 5.45
CA HIS A 71 5.89 -1.53 5.22
C HIS A 71 5.74 -0.27 4.36
N SER A 72 6.41 0.82 4.75
CA SER A 72 6.28 2.14 4.10
C SER A 72 6.51 2.12 2.59
N GLN A 73 7.52 1.39 2.13
CA GLN A 73 7.81 1.23 0.69
C GLN A 73 6.64 0.60 -0.08
N VAL A 74 5.91 -0.33 0.54
CA VAL A 74 4.76 -1.00 -0.12
C VAL A 74 3.64 0.02 -0.33
N LEU A 75 3.33 0.83 0.69
CA LEU A 75 2.34 1.90 0.56
C LEU A 75 2.74 2.92 -0.51
N GLN A 76 4.02 3.33 -0.54
CA GLN A 76 4.52 4.26 -1.56
C GLN A 76 4.36 3.70 -2.98
N ASN A 77 4.62 2.40 -3.16
CA ASN A 77 4.44 1.74 -4.45
C ASN A 77 2.96 1.67 -4.88
N VAL A 78 2.01 1.69 -3.94
CA VAL A 78 0.58 1.79 -4.28
C VAL A 78 0.25 3.13 -4.94
N ALA A 79 0.84 4.23 -4.46
CA ALA A 79 0.62 5.57 -5.02
C ALA A 79 1.23 5.77 -6.42
N VAL A 80 2.22 4.96 -6.80
CA VAL A 80 2.83 4.99 -8.15
C VAL A 80 1.90 4.41 -9.22
N ARG A 81 0.91 3.60 -8.81
CA ARG A 81 -0.05 2.96 -9.71
C ARG A 81 -1.36 3.75 -9.86
#